data_AF-A0A0Q0Z2H7-F1
#
_entry.id   AF-A0A0Q0Z2H7-F1
#
_cell.length_a   1.000
_cell.length_b   1.000
_cell.length_c   1.000
_cell.angle_alpha   90.00
_cell.angle_beta   90.00
_cell.angle_gamma   90.00
#
_symmetry.space_group_name_H-M   'P 1'
#
loop_
_entity.id
_entity.type
_entity.pdbx_description
1 polymer ?
#
loop_
_entity_poly.entity_id
_entity_poly.type
_entity_poly.pdbx_seq_one_letter_code
_entity_poly.pdbx_strand_id
1 'polypeptide(L)'
;MEWTTQGDTVRLPATPMQPIAAAEVVDFLARVTVGEPRGGTVNVAGPEVFTLDELARLILNHRRDGRTVVTDHTAGLFAAVPGRAIVAPKHAHLSSVRYADWMATSPSEPR
;
A
#
# COMPACT_ATOMS: atom_id res chain seq x y z
N MET A 1 -9.79 13.42 -1.47
CA MET A 1 -10.00 12.07 -2.06
C MET A 1 -11.39 12.00 -2.67
N GLU A 2 -11.68 12.85 -3.65
CA GLU A 2 -13.05 13.04 -4.16
C GLU A 2 -13.27 12.38 -5.54
N TRP A 3 -12.23 11.77 -6.11
CA TRP A 3 -12.25 11.27 -7.50
C TRP A 3 -12.68 9.80 -7.62
N THR A 4 -12.84 9.08 -6.51
CA THR A 4 -13.18 7.64 -6.51
C THR A 4 -14.42 7.30 -5.69
N THR A 5 -15.02 8.26 -5.00
CA THR A 5 -16.21 8.02 -4.17
C THR A 5 -17.44 8.62 -4.85
N GLN A 6 -18.40 7.77 -5.23
CA GLN A 6 -19.72 8.18 -5.69
C GLN A 6 -20.75 7.64 -4.69
N GLY A 7 -21.29 8.51 -3.83
CA GLY A 7 -22.17 8.09 -2.73
C GLY A 7 -21.47 7.05 -1.84
N ASP A 8 -22.11 5.90 -1.64
CA ASP A 8 -21.58 4.81 -0.82
C ASP A 8 -20.61 3.87 -1.56
N THR A 9 -20.19 4.22 -2.79
CA THR A 9 -19.33 3.38 -3.62
C THR A 9 -17.94 3.98 -3.80
N VAL A 10 -16.91 3.18 -3.54
CA VAL A 10 -15.50 3.47 -3.83
C VAL A 10 -15.08 2.68 -5.07
N ARG A 11 -14.75 3.36 -6.17
CA ARG A 11 -14.28 2.77 -7.43
C ARG A 11 -12.76 2.78 -7.49
N LEU A 12 -12.14 1.61 -7.56
CA LEU A 12 -10.68 1.48 -7.61
C LEU A 12 -10.24 0.43 -8.61
N PRO A 13 -9.09 0.63 -9.27
CA PRO A 13 -8.53 -0.35 -10.18
C PRO A 13 -7.90 -1.51 -9.42
N ALA A 14 -7.79 -2.66 -10.07
CA ALA A 14 -7.04 -3.81 -9.55
C ALA A 14 -5.52 -3.68 -9.75
N THR A 15 -4.98 -2.47 -9.57
CA THR A 15 -3.55 -2.18 -9.79
C THR A 15 -2.71 -2.84 -8.69
N PRO A 16 -1.74 -3.71 -9.01
CA PRO A 16 -0.88 -4.35 -8.02
C PRO A 16 0.01 -3.35 -7.28
N MET A 17 0.11 -3.48 -5.96
CA MET A 17 0.93 -2.66 -5.10
C MET A 17 1.47 -3.46 -3.90
N GLN A 18 2.58 -3.01 -3.32
CA GLN A 18 3.29 -3.73 -2.26
C GLN A 18 3.51 -2.82 -1.03
N PRO A 19 2.47 -2.63 -0.20
CA PRO A 19 2.52 -1.68 0.92
C PRO A 19 3.56 -2.09 1.95
N ILE A 20 4.25 -1.11 2.54
CA ILE A 20 5.17 -1.26 3.66
C ILE A 20 4.70 -0.37 4.81
N ALA A 21 4.82 -0.85 6.05
CA ALA A 21 4.57 -0.03 7.22
C ALA A 21 5.57 1.13 7.30
N ALA A 22 5.10 2.34 7.60
CA ALA A 22 5.97 3.52 7.64
C ALA A 22 7.12 3.38 8.65
N ALA A 23 6.90 2.73 9.79
CA ALA A 23 7.95 2.43 10.78
C ALA A 23 9.08 1.59 10.18
N GLU A 24 8.76 0.56 9.38
CA GLU A 24 9.76 -0.30 8.74
C GLU A 24 10.60 0.48 7.70
N VAL A 25 9.99 1.46 7.01
CA VAL A 25 10.71 2.37 6.09
C VAL A 25 11.70 3.22 6.87
N VAL A 26 11.28 3.81 7.99
CA VAL A 26 12.12 4.67 8.84
C VAL A 26 13.28 3.89 9.42
N ASP A 27 13.02 2.69 9.94
CA ASP A 27 14.06 1.81 10.49
C ASP A 27 15.07 1.40 9.43
N PHE A 28 14.61 1.08 8.22
CA PHE A 28 15.49 0.77 7.10
C PHE A 28 16.32 1.99 6.68
N LEU A 29 15.70 3.17 6.58
CA LEU A 29 16.38 4.40 6.23
C LEU A 29 17.47 4.74 7.25
N ALA A 30 17.17 4.67 8.54
CA ALA A 30 18.14 4.92 9.61
C ALA A 30 19.38 4.00 9.48
N ARG A 31 19.17 2.70 9.20
CA ARG A 31 20.25 1.74 8.97
C ARG A 31 21.10 2.08 7.74
N VAL A 32 20.48 2.52 6.65
CA VAL A 32 21.19 2.91 5.42
C VAL A 32 22.00 4.19 5.64
N THR A 33 21.46 5.17 6.37
CA THR A 33 22.10 6.46 6.60
C THR A 33 23.37 6.36 7.45
N VAL A 34 23.42 5.46 8.43
CA VAL A 34 24.60 5.27 9.31
C VAL A 34 25.61 4.26 8.78
N GLY A 35 25.27 3.53 7.71
CA GLY A 35 26.13 2.51 7.11
C GLY A 35 27.04 3.06 6.02
N GLU A 36 27.84 2.15 5.45
CA GLU A 36 28.70 2.49 4.31
C GLU A 36 27.87 2.99 3.11
N PRO A 37 28.31 4.07 2.44
CA PRO A 37 27.65 4.59 1.24
C PRO A 37 27.47 3.50 0.18
N ARG A 38 26.23 3.31 -0.27
CA ARG A 38 25.89 2.25 -1.23
C ARG A 38 26.08 2.65 -2.69
N GLY A 39 26.23 3.94 -2.99
CA GLY A 39 26.48 4.45 -4.35
C GLY A 39 25.37 4.16 -5.36
N GLY A 40 24.13 3.93 -4.90
CA GLY A 40 23.01 3.55 -5.76
C GLY A 40 21.67 3.50 -5.03
N THR A 41 20.64 3.05 -5.75
CA THR A 41 19.27 2.92 -5.25
C THR A 41 19.07 1.58 -4.56
N VAL A 42 18.47 1.60 -3.36
CA VAL A 42 18.01 0.40 -2.67
C VAL A 42 16.49 0.42 -2.63
N ASN A 43 15.86 -0.64 -3.14
CA ASN A 43 14.41 -0.80 -3.13
C ASN A 43 13.96 -1.45 -1.81
N VAL A 44 12.87 -0.96 -1.23
CA VAL A 44 12.29 -1.48 0.01
C VAL A 44 10.77 -1.62 -0.16
N ALA A 45 10.19 -2.67 0.43
CA ALA A 45 8.76 -2.98 0.29
C ALA A 45 8.26 -3.84 1.44
N GLY A 46 6.94 -4.00 1.56
CA GLY A 46 6.38 -4.95 2.51
C GLY A 46 6.39 -6.38 1.98
N PRO A 47 6.01 -7.35 2.82
CA PRO A 47 6.11 -8.76 2.47
C PRO A 47 5.04 -9.20 1.43
N GLU A 48 3.96 -8.43 1.28
CA GLU A 48 2.75 -8.87 0.58
C GLU A 48 2.37 -7.92 -0.55
N VAL A 49 1.90 -8.48 -1.67
CA VAL A 49 1.37 -7.74 -2.81
C VAL A 49 -0.15 -7.86 -2.79
N PHE A 50 -0.82 -6.72 -2.95
CA PHE A 50 -2.28 -6.62 -3.04
C PHE A 50 -2.66 -5.83 -4.28
N THR A 51 -3.90 -5.92 -4.72
CA THR A 51 -4.46 -4.91 -5.61
C THR A 51 -5.02 -3.73 -4.81
N LEU A 52 -5.10 -2.55 -5.43
CA LEU A 52 -5.57 -1.35 -4.74
C LEU A 52 -7.03 -1.47 -4.25
N ASP A 53 -7.90 -2.14 -5.00
CA ASP A 53 -9.27 -2.42 -4.59
C ASP A 53 -9.35 -3.43 -3.42
N GLU A 54 -8.47 -4.42 -3.37
CA GLU A 54 -8.34 -5.34 -2.21
C GLU A 54 -7.95 -4.58 -0.94
N LEU A 55 -6.96 -3.70 -1.00
CA LEU A 55 -6.55 -2.90 0.15
C LEU A 55 -7.67 -1.99 0.64
N ALA A 56 -8.41 -1.36 -0.28
CA ALA A 56 -9.56 -0.55 0.11
C ALA A 56 -10.63 -1.38 0.82
N ARG A 57 -10.94 -2.60 0.34
CA ARG A 57 -11.88 -3.49 1.04
C ARG A 57 -11.40 -3.82 2.46
N LEU A 58 -10.12 -4.14 2.62
CA LEU A 58 -9.55 -4.43 3.94
C LEU A 58 -9.68 -3.23 4.89
N ILE A 59 -9.38 -2.01 4.42
CA ILE A 59 -9.47 -0.79 5.22
C ILE A 59 -10.93 -0.48 5.59
N LEU A 60 -11.85 -0.51 4.63
CA LEU A 60 -13.27 -0.20 4.88
C LEU A 60 -13.90 -1.22 5.82
N ASN A 61 -13.55 -2.50 5.69
CA ASN A 61 -14.00 -3.56 6.61
C ASN A 61 -13.45 -3.35 8.01
N HIS A 62 -12.15 -3.06 8.15
CA HIS A 62 -11.51 -2.81 9.44
C HIS A 62 -12.16 -1.61 10.17
N ARG A 63 -12.51 -0.57 9.42
CA ARG A 63 -13.17 0.65 9.95
C ARG A 63 -14.67 0.54 10.12
N ARG A 64 -15.30 -0.56 9.68
CA ARG A 64 -16.77 -0.72 9.61
C ARG A 64 -17.45 0.46 8.90
N ASP A 65 -16.83 0.92 7.82
CA ASP A 65 -17.16 2.19 7.17
C ASP A 65 -18.47 2.12 6.35
N GLY A 66 -18.94 0.93 5.99
CA GLY A 66 -20.23 0.71 5.32
C GLY A 66 -20.22 0.98 3.81
N ARG A 67 -19.23 1.70 3.28
CA ARG A 67 -19.05 1.87 1.83
C ARG A 67 -18.63 0.56 1.13
N THR A 68 -19.06 0.41 -0.12
CA THR A 68 -18.76 -0.75 -0.97
C THR A 68 -17.64 -0.43 -1.97
N VAL A 69 -16.72 -1.37 -2.19
CA VAL A 69 -15.67 -1.23 -3.23
C VAL A 69 -16.08 -1.93 -4.51
N VAL A 70 -16.07 -1.18 -5.62
CA VAL A 70 -16.27 -1.68 -6.98
C VAL A 70 -14.95 -1.61 -7.73
N THR A 71 -14.54 -2.73 -8.33
CA THR A 71 -13.35 -2.78 -9.17
C THR A 71 -13.63 -2.10 -10.52
N ASP A 72 -12.84 -1.08 -10.85
CA ASP A 72 -12.94 -0.32 -12.10
C ASP A 72 -11.53 -0.01 -12.61
N HIS A 73 -11.13 -0.71 -13.68
CA HIS A 73 -9.80 -0.59 -14.27
C HIS A 73 -9.50 0.77 -14.91
N THR A 74 -10.47 1.67 -14.99
CA THR A 74 -10.30 3.02 -15.53
C THR A 74 -10.36 4.10 -14.45
N ALA A 75 -10.67 3.72 -13.21
CA ALA A 75 -10.88 4.67 -12.13
C ALA A 75 -9.58 5.23 -11.55
N GLY A 76 -9.46 6.55 -11.58
CA GLY A 76 -8.44 7.30 -10.85
C GLY A 76 -7.00 7.12 -11.38
N LEU A 77 -6.06 7.75 -10.69
CA LEU A 77 -4.65 7.84 -11.11
C LEU A 77 -3.99 6.47 -11.26
N PHE A 78 -4.29 5.52 -10.36
CA PHE A 78 -3.65 4.22 -10.34
C PHE A 78 -4.08 3.30 -11.49
N ALA A 79 -5.15 3.62 -12.21
CA ALA A 79 -5.57 2.89 -13.41
C ALA A 79 -4.55 3.02 -14.55
N ALA A 80 -3.80 4.13 -14.60
CA ALA A 80 -2.79 4.37 -15.62
C ALA A 80 -1.44 3.69 -15.32
N VAL A 81 -1.29 3.03 -14.16
CA VAL A 81 -0.03 2.37 -13.78
C VAL A 81 0.13 1.07 -14.55
N PRO A 82 1.20 0.90 -15.35
CA PRO A 82 1.39 -0.29 -16.15
C PRO A 82 1.87 -1.48 -15.31
N GLY A 83 1.15 -2.60 -15.40
CA GLY A 83 1.58 -3.89 -14.87
C GLY A 83 1.95 -3.84 -13.38
N ARG A 84 3.23 -4.09 -13.09
CA ARG A 84 3.78 -4.19 -11.71
C ARG A 84 4.71 -3.02 -11.36
N ALA A 85 4.57 -1.87 -12.01
CA ALA A 85 5.50 -0.74 -11.85
C ALA A 85 5.62 -0.19 -10.42
N ILE A 86 4.62 -0.42 -9.56
CA ILE A 86 4.62 -0.02 -8.14
C ILE A 86 4.72 -1.22 -7.18
N VAL A 87 5.20 -2.35 -7.69
CA VAL A 87 5.61 -3.50 -6.90
C VAL A 87 7.13 -3.56 -6.95
N ALA A 88 7.76 -3.89 -5.83
CA ALA A 88 9.20 -3.81 -5.75
C ALA A 88 9.86 -4.83 -6.70
N PRO A 89 10.99 -4.45 -7.31
CA PRO A 89 11.72 -5.34 -8.20
C PRO A 89 12.32 -6.52 -7.42
N LYS A 90 12.85 -7.50 -8.16
CA LYS A 90 13.65 -8.56 -7.56
C LYS A 90 14.79 -7.95 -6.73
N HIS A 91 15.12 -8.61 -5.62
CA HIS A 91 16.17 -8.18 -4.67
C HIS A 91 15.87 -6.92 -3.85
N ALA A 92 14.63 -6.44 -3.83
CA ALA A 92 14.21 -5.45 -2.85
C ALA A 92 14.33 -6.00 -1.41
N HIS A 93 14.64 -5.11 -0.47
CA HIS A 93 14.55 -5.42 0.95
C HIS A 93 13.06 -5.52 1.34
N LEU A 94 12.62 -6.71 1.72
CA LEU A 94 11.25 -6.92 2.18
C LEU A 94 11.19 -6.80 3.70
N SER A 95 10.28 -5.97 4.20
CA SER A 95 9.98 -5.89 5.62
C SER A 95 9.30 -7.18 6.11
N SER A 96 9.29 -7.39 7.43
CA SER A 96 8.69 -8.59 8.03
C SER A 96 7.23 -8.40 8.45
N VAL A 97 6.81 -7.14 8.69
CA VAL A 97 5.46 -6.80 9.15
C VAL A 97 4.45 -7.03 8.03
N ARG A 98 3.51 -7.96 8.24
CA ARG A 98 2.39 -8.21 7.33
C ARG A 98 1.34 -7.12 7.44
N TYR A 99 0.54 -6.95 6.38
CA TYR A 99 -0.48 -5.91 6.34
C TYR A 99 -1.54 -6.10 7.43
N ALA A 100 -1.95 -7.34 7.70
CA ALA A 100 -2.91 -7.66 8.76
C ALA A 100 -2.38 -7.33 10.16
N ASP A 101 -1.11 -7.65 10.43
CA ASP A 101 -0.46 -7.36 11.71
C ASP A 101 -0.36 -5.85 11.93
N TRP A 102 0.03 -5.11 10.89
CA TRP A 102 0.06 -3.64 10.93
C TRP A 102 -1.32 -3.04 11.20
N MET A 103 -2.38 -3.52 10.53
CA MET A 103 -3.75 -3.07 10.78
C MET A 103 -4.20 -3.33 12.23
N ALA A 104 -3.81 -4.46 12.83
CA ALA A 104 -4.18 -4.78 14.22
C ALA A 104 -3.58 -3.80 15.25
N THR A 105 -2.46 -3.15 14.91
CA THR A 105 -1.81 -2.12 15.73
C THR A 105 -2.24 -0.69 15.39
N SER A 106 -2.97 -0.52 14.29
CA SER A 106 -3.38 0.79 13.80
C SER A 106 -4.70 1.23 14.46
N PRO A 107 -4.83 2.48 14.92
CA PRO A 107 -6.11 2.97 15.42
C PRO A 107 -7.17 2.90 14.33
N SER A 108 -8.39 2.50 14.70
CA SER A 108 -9.53 2.40 13.79
C SER A 108 -10.13 3.76 13.40
N GLU A 109 -9.75 4.84 14.09
CA GLU A 109 -10.30 6.19 13.88
C GLU A 109 -9.43 7.09 13.00
N PRO A 110 -10.05 8.01 12.24
CA PRO A 110 -9.33 9.06 11.53
C PRO A 110 -8.73 10.04 12.54
N ARG A 111 -7.44 10.36 12.38
CA ARG A 111 -6.82 11.53 12.99
C ARG A 111 -7.21 12.79 12.22
#